data_AF-A0A5C8BWU0-F1
#
_entry.id   AF-A0A5C8BWU0-F1
#
_cell.length_a   1.000
_cell.length_b   1.000
_cell.length_c   1.000
_cell.angle_alpha   90.00
_cell.angle_beta   90.00
_cell.angle_gamma   90.00
#
_symmetry.space_group_name_H-M   'P 1'
#
loop_
_entity.id
_entity.type
_entity.pdbx_description
1 polymer ?
#
loop_
_entity_poly.entity_id
_entity_poly.type
_entity_poly.pdbx_seq_one_letter_code
_entity_poly.pdbx_strand_id
1 'polypeptide(L)'
;MKAKKKRKVDFTLAVSSNRKAVRGRVAVYRGSTLVKAANLNSKGKVTLKTTKQPKGSVVYTVKYFGYGTAKPVTKLVRVTTKK
;
A
#
# COMPACT_ATOMS: atom_id res chain seq x y z
N MET A 1 3.90 32.65 12.14
CA MET A 1 3.23 31.64 11.29
C MET A 1 3.23 30.27 11.99
N LYS A 2 2.07 29.73 12.40
CA LYS A 2 1.99 28.44 13.13
C LYS A 2 2.10 27.27 12.14
N ALA A 3 3.25 26.60 12.12
CA ALA A 3 3.41 25.35 11.38
C ALA A 3 2.49 24.27 11.99
N LYS A 4 1.43 23.89 11.27
CA LYS A 4 0.61 22.72 11.61
C LYS A 4 1.52 21.48 11.60
N LYS A 5 1.99 21.06 12.78
CA LYS A 5 2.77 19.84 12.99
C LYS A 5 1.90 18.65 12.58
N LYS A 6 1.98 18.26 11.30
CA LYS A 6 1.38 17.03 10.76
C LYS A 6 2.02 15.87 11.54
N ARG A 7 1.39 15.38 12.61
CA ARG A 7 1.86 14.16 13.30
C ARG A 7 1.82 13.05 12.26
N LYS A 8 2.99 12.60 11.84
CA LYS A 8 3.18 11.58 10.80
C LYS A 8 2.88 10.24 11.49
N VAL A 9 1.80 9.59 11.11
CA VAL A 9 1.54 8.22 11.53
C VAL A 9 2.16 7.30 10.49
N ASP A 10 2.86 6.28 10.97
CA ASP A 10 3.40 5.22 10.12
C ASP A 10 2.35 4.12 10.00
N PHE A 11 2.17 3.60 8.77
CA PHE A 11 1.35 2.42 8.55
C PHE A 11 2.12 1.38 7.75
N THR A 12 1.81 0.13 8.05
CA THR A 12 2.41 -1.04 7.41
C THR A 12 1.33 -1.78 6.64
N LEU A 13 1.52 -1.95 5.34
CA LEU A 13 0.70 -2.83 4.51
C LEU A 13 1.44 -4.14 4.30
N ALA A 14 0.83 -5.25 4.69
CA ALA A 14 1.27 -6.58 4.33
C ALA A 14 0.37 -7.11 3.21
N VAL A 15 0.99 -7.50 2.09
CA VAL A 15 0.29 -8.17 0.99
C VAL A 15 0.88 -9.56 0.85
N SER A 16 0.00 -10.57 0.79
CA SER A 16 0.33 -11.96 0.54
C SER A 16 -0.43 -12.46 -0.68
N SER A 17 0.24 -13.28 -1.50
CA SER A 17 -0.38 -13.98 -2.63
C SER A 17 -0.27 -15.49 -2.44
N ASN A 18 -1.12 -16.24 -3.14
CA ASN A 18 -0.95 -17.68 -3.27
C ASN A 18 0.28 -18.01 -4.16
N ARG A 19 0.78 -19.25 -4.07
CA ARG A 19 2.08 -19.72 -4.61
C ARG A 19 2.32 -19.49 -6.12
N LYS A 20 1.31 -19.08 -6.89
CA LYS A 20 1.40 -18.78 -8.33
C LYS A 20 1.74 -17.32 -8.65
N ALA A 21 1.70 -16.42 -7.68
CA ALA A 21 1.83 -14.96 -7.87
C ALA A 21 3.15 -14.38 -7.29
N VAL A 22 4.14 -15.24 -7.04
CA VAL A 22 5.33 -14.99 -6.21
C VAL A 22 6.26 -13.87 -6.74
N ARG A 23 6.05 -13.34 -7.95
CA ARG A 23 6.92 -12.33 -8.57
C ARG A 23 6.22 -11.06 -9.04
N GLY A 24 4.92 -10.92 -8.80
CA GLY A 24 4.20 -9.73 -9.30
C GLY A 24 4.49 -8.47 -8.50
N ARG A 25 4.19 -7.33 -9.12
CA ARG A 25 4.40 -6.01 -8.54
C ARG A 25 3.14 -5.53 -7.81
N VAL A 26 3.34 -4.93 -6.63
CA VAL A 26 2.29 -4.25 -5.87
C VAL A 26 2.59 -2.76 -5.84
N ALA A 27 1.57 -1.94 -6.08
CA ALA A 27 1.63 -0.50 -5.92
C ALA A 27 0.49 -0.02 -5.02
N VAL A 28 0.76 1.03 -4.26
CA VAL A 28 -0.17 1.66 -3.34
C VAL A 28 -0.33 3.11 -3.78
N TYR A 29 -1.56 3.52 -4.02
CA TYR A 29 -1.93 4.86 -4.45
C TYR A 29 -2.79 5.53 -3.40
N ARG A 30 -2.74 6.86 -3.35
CA ARG A 30 -3.69 7.71 -2.64
C ARG A 30 -4.34 8.62 -3.67
N GLY A 31 -5.58 8.32 -4.05
CA GLY A 31 -6.15 8.86 -5.28
C GLY A 31 -5.34 8.40 -6.49
N SER A 32 -4.90 9.34 -7.33
CA SER A 32 -4.03 9.09 -8.48
C SER A 32 -2.52 9.09 -8.14
N THR A 33 -2.13 9.54 -6.95
CA THR A 33 -0.72 9.65 -6.57
C THR A 33 -0.15 8.30 -6.14
N LEU A 34 0.93 7.85 -6.79
CA LEU A 34 1.68 6.68 -6.32
C LEU A 34 2.38 7.01 -4.99
N VAL A 35 2.08 6.25 -3.95
CA VAL A 35 2.67 6.39 -2.62
C VAL A 35 3.89 5.49 -2.48
N LYS A 36 3.75 4.24 -2.91
CA LYS A 36 4.80 3.23 -2.81
C LYS A 36 4.56 2.11 -3.81
N ALA A 37 5.60 1.49 -4.30
CA ALA A 37 5.52 0.24 -5.03
C ALA A 37 6.69 -0.67 -4.67
N ALA A 38 6.46 -1.98 -4.70
CA ALA A 38 7.51 -2.98 -4.56
C ALA A 38 7.05 -4.31 -5.15
N ASN A 39 8.01 -5.19 -5.43
CA ASN A 39 7.75 -6.53 -5.92
C ASN A 39 7.50 -7.49 -4.74
N LEU A 40 6.71 -8.53 -4.97
CA LEU A 40 6.58 -9.64 -4.04
C LEU A 40 7.91 -10.41 -3.95
N ASN A 41 8.24 -10.89 -2.75
CA ASN A 41 9.39 -11.77 -2.54
C ASN A 41 9.09 -13.21 -2.99
N SER A 42 10.08 -14.10 -2.92
CA SER A 42 9.96 -15.53 -3.26
C SER A 42 8.90 -16.32 -2.46
N LYS A 43 8.26 -15.70 -1.45
CA LYS A 43 7.14 -16.26 -0.68
C LYS A 43 5.80 -15.59 -1.03
N GLY A 44 5.75 -14.76 -2.06
CA GLY A 44 4.55 -14.01 -2.46
C GLY A 44 4.17 -12.94 -1.45
N LYS A 45 5.13 -12.38 -0.70
CA LYS A 45 4.88 -11.38 0.34
C LYS A 45 5.59 -10.07 0.04
N VAL A 46 4.96 -8.96 0.40
CA VAL A 46 5.62 -7.65 0.46
C VAL A 46 5.10 -6.85 1.64
N THR A 47 6.03 -6.14 2.29
CA THR A 47 5.72 -5.23 3.38
C THR A 47 6.05 -3.81 2.92
N LEU A 48 5.03 -2.97 2.85
CA LEU A 48 5.16 -1.57 2.44
C LEU A 48 4.97 -0.69 3.66
N LYS A 49 6.05 -0.01 4.07
CA LYS A 49 6.02 1.02 5.10
C LYS A 49 5.87 2.38 4.44
N THR A 50 4.87 3.14 4.87
CA THR A 50 4.69 4.53 4.46
C THR A 50 4.81 5.41 5.70
N THR A 51 5.72 6.37 5.64
CA THR A 51 5.83 7.44 6.62
C THR A 51 5.05 8.64 6.08
N LYS A 52 4.34 9.38 6.94
CA LYS A 52 3.54 10.59 6.61
C LYS A 52 2.07 10.35 6.19
N GLN A 53 1.37 9.41 6.83
CA GLN A 53 -0.09 9.38 6.78
C GLN A 53 -0.69 10.71 7.30
N PRO A 54 -1.57 11.40 6.56
CA PRO A 54 -2.34 12.52 7.09
C PRO A 54 -3.29 12.08 8.22
N LYS A 55 -3.54 12.97 9.18
CA LYS A 55 -4.61 12.75 10.18
C LYS A 55 -5.98 12.65 9.49
N GLY A 56 -6.84 11.78 10.00
CA GLY A 56 -8.19 11.55 9.48
C GLY A 56 -8.33 10.24 8.72
N SER A 57 -9.40 10.14 7.93
CA SER A 57 -9.72 8.98 7.10
C SER A 57 -9.11 9.12 5.72
N VAL A 58 -8.22 8.21 5.35
CA VAL A 58 -7.60 8.17 4.01
C VAL A 58 -7.85 6.81 3.39
N VAL A 59 -8.24 6.81 2.11
CA VAL A 59 -8.39 5.58 1.32
C VAL A 59 -7.15 5.39 0.45
N TYR A 60 -6.55 4.21 0.58
CA TYR A 60 -5.44 3.75 -0.23
C TYR A 60 -5.92 2.72 -1.23
N THR A 61 -5.45 2.82 -2.46
CA THR A 61 -5.69 1.84 -3.51
C THR A 61 -4.46 0.96 -3.64
N VAL A 62 -4.57 -0.30 -3.25
CA VAL A 62 -3.53 -1.30 -3.39
C VAL A 62 -3.79 -2.09 -4.67
N LYS A 63 -2.89 -1.99 -5.63
CA LYS A 63 -2.97 -2.66 -6.93
C LYS A 63 -1.85 -3.66 -7.07
N TYR A 64 -2.21 -4.93 -7.23
CA TYR A 64 -1.34 -5.98 -7.71
C TYR A 64 -1.46 -6.07 -9.24
N PHE A 65 -0.33 -6.03 -9.95
CA PHE A 65 -0.31 -5.97 -11.41
C PHE A 65 -0.40 -7.33 -12.11
N GLY A 66 -0.45 -8.44 -11.37
CA GLY A 66 -0.37 -9.76 -11.99
C GLY A 66 1.07 -10.21 -12.25
N TYR A 67 1.23 -11.50 -12.50
CA TYR A 67 2.48 -12.12 -12.96
C TYR A 67 2.19 -13.52 -13.52
N GLY A 68 2.64 -13.81 -14.74
CA GLY A 68 2.32 -15.07 -15.42
C GLY A 68 0.80 -15.26 -15.56
N THR A 69 0.27 -16.36 -15.00
CA THR A 69 -1.17 -16.66 -15.00
C THR A 69 -1.95 -15.92 -13.90
N ALA A 70 -1.27 -15.24 -12.98
CA ALA A 70 -1.91 -14.47 -11.93
C ALA A 70 -2.47 -13.16 -12.50
N LYS A 71 -3.79 -12.99 -12.39
CA LYS A 71 -4.49 -11.78 -12.86
C LYS A 71 -4.19 -10.56 -11.98
N PRO A 72 -4.22 -9.34 -12.53
CA PRO A 72 -4.17 -8.11 -11.74
C PRO A 72 -5.35 -8.03 -10.77
N VAL A 73 -5.13 -7.50 -9.56
CA VAL A 73 -6.16 -7.34 -8.53
C VAL A 73 -6.02 -5.96 -7.89
N THR A 74 -7.14 -5.30 -7.63
CA THR A 74 -7.17 -4.01 -6.92
C THR A 74 -8.00 -4.13 -5.66
N LYS A 75 -7.50 -3.58 -4.55
CA LYS A 75 -8.19 -3.52 -3.26
C LYS A 75 -8.07 -2.13 -2.67
N LEU A 76 -9.13 -1.66 -2.03
CA LEU A 76 -9.15 -0.42 -1.29
C LEU A 76 -8.89 -0.71 0.19
N VAL A 77 -8.02 0.07 0.81
CA VAL A 77 -7.71 0.00 2.23
C VAL A 77 -7.99 1.37 2.86
N ARG A 78 -8.97 1.43 3.75
CA ARG A 78 -9.27 2.64 4.52
C ARG A 78 -8.42 2.62 5.79
N VAL A 79 -7.64 3.67 6.00
CA VAL A 79 -6.85 3.87 7.21
C VAL A 79 -7.37 5.12 7.91
N THR A 80 -7.82 4.94 9.14
CA THR A 80 -8.34 6.02 9.98
C THR A 80 -7.39 6.23 11.14
N THR A 81 -6.89 7.46 11.27
CA THR A 81 -6.04 7.85 12.40
C THR A 81 -6.84 8.71 13.37
N LYS A 82 -6.93 8.26 14.63
CA LYS A 82 -7.55 9.04 15.71
C LYS A 82 -6.70 10.29 16.00
N LYS A 83 -7.38 11.36 16.43
CA LYS A 83 -6.84 12.73 16.52
C LYS A 83 -5.69 12.86 17.52
#